data_AF-A0A6J7T8F3-F1
#
_entry.id   AF-A0A6J7T8F3-F1
#
_cell.length_a   1.000
_cell.length_b   1.000
_cell.length_c   1.000
_cell.angle_alpha   90.00
_cell.angle_beta   90.00
_cell.angle_gamma   90.00
#
_symmetry.space_group_name_H-M   'P 1'
#
loop_
_entity.id
_entity.type
_entity.pdbx_description
1 polymer ?
#
loop_
_entity_poly.entity_id
_entity_poly.type
_entity_poly.pdbx_seq_one_letter_code
_entity_poly.pdbx_strand_id
1 'polypeptide(L)'
;MHRLVNQNDCRTSDLSALLAHGPIDLHFLQYSGAIWYPMVYDEPAQRMRELVDLKVESQFARAMRYVEALNARAIVPSAGPPCFLDPELFAFNDIAKDSFSIFPDQTKFIAQLNAVQRHGITNIPGTCITLGDNIEVLHPIAETDVQAIFSDKESYLRTYQADYLVWLEEMKTTWSQESPDLLTTLKLWWEPLLAMAPALRRGVGAACLLRAGDLEILIDFPNGEVRPFNNEAYGFRFEIDRRLVETVVSQNAADWSDKLFLSLRFKAWRSGSYNEFIYNFFKSLSVERMQRTEAEALKKFMRPEPSEEITIGDYTVERFCPHRQADLGVFGEQDGTTLTCTLHGWKFDLESGECLTADDRKLRVRRASEPI
;
A
#
# COMPACT_ATOMS: atom_id res chain seq x y z
N MET A 1 -36.03 -0.81 5.75
CA MET A 1 -34.91 -1.76 5.63
C MET A 1 -33.65 -0.94 5.51
N HIS A 2 -32.76 -1.03 6.48
CA HIS A 2 -31.49 -0.31 6.47
C HIS A 2 -30.40 -1.14 5.80
N ARG A 3 -29.45 -0.46 5.14
CA ARG A 3 -28.34 -1.10 4.42
C ARG A 3 -27.00 -0.53 4.82
N LEU A 4 -26.09 -1.44 5.11
CA LEU A 4 -24.72 -1.15 5.50
C LEU A 4 -23.79 -1.81 4.48
N VAL A 5 -22.84 -1.04 3.96
CA VAL A 5 -21.71 -1.56 3.19
C VAL A 5 -20.47 -1.49 4.05
N ASN A 6 -19.99 -2.66 4.48
CA ASN A 6 -18.70 -2.76 5.14
C ASN A 6 -17.62 -3.04 4.10
N GLN A 7 -17.10 -1.98 3.49
CA GLN A 7 -16.04 -2.10 2.49
C GLN A 7 -14.68 -2.30 3.17
N ASN A 8 -14.41 -1.60 4.26
CA ASN A 8 -13.10 -1.57 4.91
C ASN A 8 -11.98 -1.35 3.88
N ASP A 9 -10.99 -2.26 3.79
CA ASP A 9 -9.86 -2.22 2.86
C ASP A 9 -10.14 -2.90 1.50
N CYS A 10 -11.36 -3.41 1.29
CA CYS A 10 -11.75 -4.05 0.04
C CYS A 10 -11.73 -3.05 -1.12
N ARG A 11 -10.95 -3.37 -2.15
CA ARG A 11 -10.81 -2.57 -3.37
C ARG A 11 -11.65 -3.15 -4.52
N THR A 12 -12.94 -3.36 -4.27
CA THR A 12 -13.85 -3.86 -5.31
C THR A 12 -13.92 -2.88 -6.48
N SER A 13 -13.94 -3.42 -7.70
CA SER A 13 -14.15 -2.68 -8.94
C SER A 13 -15.62 -2.66 -9.37
N ASP A 14 -16.44 -3.61 -8.92
CA ASP A 14 -17.87 -3.69 -9.27
C ASP A 14 -18.73 -3.00 -8.20
N LEU A 15 -18.80 -1.67 -8.30
CA LEU A 15 -19.65 -0.85 -7.43
C LEU A 15 -21.14 -0.98 -7.77
N SER A 16 -21.45 -1.37 -9.01
CA SER A 16 -22.83 -1.57 -9.46
C SER A 16 -23.49 -2.75 -8.75
N ALA A 17 -22.73 -3.82 -8.48
CA ALA A 17 -23.19 -4.94 -7.68
C ALA A 17 -23.58 -4.52 -6.26
N LEU A 18 -22.83 -3.61 -5.64
CA LEU A 18 -23.18 -3.08 -4.32
C LEU A 18 -24.48 -2.26 -4.38
N LEU A 19 -24.60 -1.39 -5.38
CA LEU A 19 -25.76 -0.52 -5.57
C LEU A 19 -27.04 -1.28 -5.97
N ALA A 20 -26.92 -2.46 -6.58
CA ALA A 20 -28.04 -3.31 -6.96
C ALA A 20 -28.90 -3.73 -5.75
N HIS A 21 -28.35 -3.67 -4.54
CA HIS A 21 -29.10 -3.95 -3.31
C HIS A 21 -30.02 -2.80 -2.88
N GLY A 22 -29.83 -1.57 -3.38
CA GLY A 22 -30.61 -0.37 -3.06
C GLY A 22 -29.80 0.71 -2.32
N PRO A 23 -30.44 1.83 -1.90
CA PRO A 23 -29.76 2.94 -1.23
C PRO A 23 -29.05 2.52 0.06
N ILE A 24 -27.86 3.08 0.30
CA ILE A 24 -26.98 2.73 1.41
C ILE A 24 -27.14 3.75 2.55
N ASP A 25 -27.37 3.28 3.77
CA ASP A 25 -27.43 4.14 4.96
C ASP A 25 -26.03 4.40 5.53
N LEU A 26 -25.21 3.35 5.65
CA LEU A 26 -23.86 3.44 6.20
C LEU A 26 -22.83 2.79 5.29
N HIS A 27 -21.70 3.49 5.11
CA HIS A 27 -20.55 2.97 4.38
C HIS A 27 -19.29 3.01 5.25
N PHE A 28 -18.78 1.84 5.65
CA PHE A 28 -17.51 1.72 6.34
C PHE A 28 -16.39 1.62 5.32
N LEU A 29 -15.47 2.59 5.34
CA LEU A 29 -14.50 2.80 4.27
C LEU A 29 -13.10 3.09 4.82
N GLN A 30 -12.10 2.35 4.37
CA GLN A 30 -10.71 2.68 4.66
C GLN A 30 -10.22 3.85 3.81
N TYR A 31 -9.81 4.93 4.49
CA TYR A 31 -9.25 6.13 3.86
C TYR A 31 -7.72 6.20 3.94
N SER A 32 -7.12 5.41 4.84
CA SER A 32 -5.67 5.33 5.07
C SER A 32 -5.29 3.84 5.15
N GLY A 33 -4.41 3.38 4.27
CA GLY A 33 -4.08 1.96 4.11
C GLY A 33 -2.74 1.58 4.74
N ALA A 34 -2.59 0.31 5.13
CA ALA A 34 -1.33 -0.24 5.63
C ALA A 34 -0.33 -0.44 4.46
N ILE A 35 0.62 0.48 4.32
CA ILE A 35 1.70 0.42 3.32
C ILE A 35 2.93 1.17 3.85
N TRP A 36 4.12 0.79 3.38
CA TRP A 36 5.39 1.39 3.81
C TRP A 36 5.90 2.54 2.92
N TYR A 37 5.50 2.58 1.64
CA TYR A 37 5.97 3.62 0.72
C TYR A 37 5.31 4.97 1.00
N PRO A 38 6.08 6.07 1.10
CA PRO A 38 7.51 6.20 0.83
C PRO A 38 8.39 6.15 2.09
N MET A 39 7.81 6.05 3.29
CA MET A 39 8.45 6.32 4.59
C MET A 39 9.72 5.53 4.87
N VAL A 40 9.85 4.33 4.29
CA VAL A 40 11.03 3.46 4.44
C VAL A 40 12.13 3.72 3.42
N TYR A 41 11.89 4.58 2.43
CA TYR A 41 12.85 4.82 1.36
C TYR A 41 13.89 5.87 1.75
N ASP A 42 15.13 5.65 1.34
CA ASP A 42 16.21 6.63 1.46
C ASP A 42 16.05 7.71 0.39
N GLU A 43 15.28 8.74 0.73
CA GLU A 43 15.00 9.91 -0.11
C GLU A 43 15.43 11.20 0.61
N PRO A 44 15.89 12.24 -0.13
CA PRO A 44 16.10 13.56 0.44
C PRO A 44 14.82 14.09 1.11
N ALA A 45 14.97 14.81 2.24
CA ALA A 45 13.84 15.27 3.05
C ALA A 45 12.75 16.03 2.25
N GLN A 46 13.16 16.90 1.33
CA GLN A 46 12.23 17.61 0.45
C GLN A 46 11.44 16.65 -0.45
N ARG A 47 12.13 15.69 -1.07
CA ARG A 47 11.49 14.69 -1.93
C ARG A 47 10.57 13.77 -1.13
N MET A 48 10.99 13.35 0.06
CA MET A 48 10.17 12.56 0.97
C MET A 48 8.87 13.29 1.31
N ARG A 49 8.91 14.62 1.55
CA ARG A 49 7.72 15.42 1.81
C ARG A 49 6.73 15.37 0.65
N GLU A 50 7.21 15.65 -0.55
CA GLU A 50 6.39 15.58 -1.77
C GLU A 50 5.74 14.21 -1.94
N LEU A 51 6.50 13.13 -1.73
CA LEU A 51 6.00 11.76 -1.86
C LEU A 51 4.96 11.42 -0.79
N VAL A 52 5.14 11.88 0.45
CA VAL A 52 4.17 11.70 1.53
C VAL A 52 2.88 12.46 1.22
N ASP A 53 2.97 13.72 0.82
CA ASP A 53 1.80 14.56 0.52
C ASP A 53 1.00 13.97 -0.65
N LEU A 54 1.67 13.60 -1.75
CA LEU A 54 1.06 12.90 -2.88
C LEU A 54 0.43 11.57 -2.46
N LYS A 55 1.06 10.85 -1.54
CA LYS A 55 0.53 9.57 -1.06
C LYS A 55 -0.75 9.79 -0.26
N VAL A 56 -0.77 10.74 0.67
CA VAL A 56 -1.96 11.09 1.46
C VAL A 56 -3.10 11.55 0.54
N GLU A 57 -2.82 12.46 -0.39
CA GLU A 57 -3.77 12.93 -1.39
C GLU A 57 -4.36 11.79 -2.20
N SER A 58 -3.53 10.89 -2.75
CA SER A 58 -4.01 9.74 -3.54
C SER A 58 -4.91 8.78 -2.74
N GLN A 59 -4.63 8.61 -1.44
CA GLN A 59 -5.45 7.77 -0.57
C GLN A 59 -6.82 8.40 -0.31
N PHE A 60 -6.86 9.71 -0.08
CA PHE A 60 -8.10 10.46 0.10
C PHE A 60 -8.91 10.50 -1.18
N ALA A 61 -8.29 10.81 -2.33
CA ALA A 61 -8.94 10.82 -3.63
C ALA A 61 -9.61 9.46 -3.91
N ARG A 62 -8.89 8.35 -3.69
CA ARG A 62 -9.46 7.00 -3.82
C ARG A 62 -10.67 6.79 -2.92
N ALA A 63 -10.58 7.17 -1.65
CA ALA A 63 -11.68 7.01 -0.70
C ALA A 63 -12.90 7.86 -1.13
N MET A 64 -12.68 9.10 -1.56
CA MET A 64 -13.73 9.98 -2.07
C MET A 64 -14.45 9.41 -3.30
N ARG A 65 -13.74 8.71 -4.21
CA ARG A 65 -14.40 8.01 -5.33
C ARG A 65 -15.41 6.96 -4.86
N TYR A 66 -15.09 6.21 -3.81
CA TYR A 66 -16.07 5.27 -3.24
C TYR A 66 -17.25 5.97 -2.57
N VAL A 67 -17.00 7.10 -1.88
CA VAL A 67 -18.06 7.92 -1.27
C VAL A 67 -19.02 8.47 -2.33
N GLU A 68 -18.48 8.99 -3.43
CA GLU A 68 -19.26 9.53 -4.55
C GLU A 68 -20.08 8.43 -5.23
N ALA A 69 -19.45 7.31 -5.56
CA ALA A 69 -20.08 6.22 -6.29
C ALA A 69 -21.17 5.50 -5.48
N LEU A 70 -20.92 5.25 -4.18
CA LEU A 70 -21.88 4.55 -3.33
C LEU A 70 -22.94 5.48 -2.71
N ASN A 71 -22.66 6.78 -2.63
CA ASN A 71 -23.60 7.82 -2.24
C ASN A 71 -24.39 7.50 -0.95
N ALA A 72 -23.71 6.95 0.07
CA ALA A 72 -24.33 6.56 1.34
C ALA A 72 -24.81 7.79 2.14
N ARG A 73 -25.84 7.61 2.99
CA ARG A 73 -26.35 8.67 3.89
C ARG A 73 -25.29 9.14 4.88
N ALA A 74 -24.46 8.24 5.40
CA ALA A 74 -23.30 8.57 6.20
C ALA A 74 -22.13 7.61 5.96
N ILE A 75 -20.93 8.15 6.16
CA ILE A 75 -19.65 7.47 5.95
C ILE A 75 -19.01 7.26 7.32
N VAL A 76 -18.56 6.05 7.61
CA VAL A 76 -17.80 5.71 8.81
C VAL A 76 -16.35 5.44 8.39
N PRO A 77 -15.44 6.42 8.51
CA PRO A 77 -14.05 6.23 8.14
C PRO A 77 -13.41 5.14 9.00
N SER A 78 -12.76 4.18 8.35
CA SER A 78 -12.11 3.04 9.00
C SER A 78 -10.61 3.10 8.79
N ALA A 79 -9.96 3.80 9.70
CA ALA A 79 -8.55 3.69 10.05
C ALA A 79 -8.46 4.54 11.31
N GLY A 80 -8.05 3.95 12.44
CA GLY A 80 -7.83 4.72 13.67
C GLY A 80 -6.74 5.77 13.48
N PRO A 81 -6.41 6.58 14.50
CA PRO A 81 -5.12 7.24 14.45
C PRO A 81 -4.05 6.15 14.26
N PRO A 82 -2.99 6.39 13.47
CA PRO A 82 -1.84 5.49 13.48
C PRO A 82 -1.41 5.24 14.92
N CYS A 83 -1.04 3.99 15.22
CA CYS A 83 -0.75 3.54 16.57
C CYS A 83 0.56 2.71 16.58
N PHE A 84 1.65 3.38 16.24
CA PHE A 84 3.01 2.87 16.36
C PHE A 84 3.51 3.10 17.78
N LEU A 85 3.39 2.09 18.63
CA LEU A 85 3.79 2.18 20.04
C LEU A 85 5.27 1.87 20.28
N ASP A 86 5.98 1.32 19.30
CA ASP A 86 7.42 1.14 19.44
C ASP A 86 8.16 2.48 19.35
N PRO A 87 9.09 2.78 20.28
CA PRO A 87 9.87 4.01 20.24
C PRO A 87 10.55 4.28 18.89
N GLU A 88 11.02 3.24 18.18
CA GLU A 88 11.67 3.36 16.88
C GLU A 88 10.72 3.78 15.75
N LEU A 89 9.41 3.53 15.91
CA LEU A 89 8.39 3.78 14.88
C LEU A 89 7.43 4.91 15.27
N PHE A 90 7.56 5.48 16.47
CA PHE A 90 6.62 6.46 17.03
C PHE A 90 6.45 7.71 16.14
N ALA A 91 7.46 8.05 15.35
CA ALA A 91 7.41 9.16 14.39
C ALA A 91 6.35 8.97 13.29
N PHE A 92 5.90 7.74 13.02
CA PHE A 92 4.85 7.46 12.03
C PHE A 92 3.43 7.76 12.52
N ASN A 93 3.25 8.18 13.78
CA ASN A 93 1.95 8.50 14.35
C ASN A 93 1.31 9.82 13.87
N ASP A 94 1.92 10.54 12.92
CA ASP A 94 1.36 11.77 12.36
C ASP A 94 0.97 12.80 13.45
N ILE A 95 1.92 13.03 14.36
CA ILE A 95 1.79 13.96 15.49
C ILE A 95 2.45 15.30 15.13
N ALA A 96 3.74 15.25 14.78
CA ALA A 96 4.51 16.43 14.44
C ALA A 96 4.16 16.92 13.03
N LYS A 97 4.10 18.25 12.85
CA LYS A 97 3.76 18.88 11.57
C LYS A 97 4.72 18.51 10.44
N ASP A 98 5.96 18.21 10.78
CA ASP A 98 7.04 17.81 9.88
C ASP A 98 7.27 16.29 9.85
N SER A 99 6.40 15.49 10.46
CA SER A 99 6.51 14.03 10.41
C SER A 99 6.29 13.50 8.99
N PHE A 100 7.14 12.60 8.50
CA PHE A 100 6.96 11.93 7.21
C PHE A 100 6.01 10.74 7.35
N SER A 101 4.76 11.00 7.74
CA SER A 101 3.75 9.95 7.88
C SER A 101 2.69 10.04 6.79
N ILE A 102 2.38 8.90 6.18
CA ILE A 102 1.27 8.74 5.24
C ILE A 102 -0.02 8.27 5.90
N PHE A 103 -0.04 8.24 7.24
CA PHE A 103 -1.14 7.72 8.04
C PHE A 103 -1.91 8.85 8.71
N PRO A 104 -2.70 9.64 7.96
CA PRO A 104 -3.60 10.60 8.58
C PRO A 104 -4.61 9.86 9.47
N ASP A 105 -5.05 10.53 10.54
CA ASP A 105 -6.18 10.06 11.33
C ASP A 105 -7.54 10.49 10.73
N GLN A 106 -8.62 9.99 11.33
CA GLN A 106 -9.96 10.09 10.75
C GLN A 106 -10.49 11.52 10.72
N THR A 107 -10.00 12.40 11.59
CA THR A 107 -10.45 13.81 11.62
C THR A 107 -10.08 14.53 10.33
N LYS A 108 -8.92 14.20 9.75
CA LYS A 108 -8.45 14.78 8.47
C LYS A 108 -9.35 14.35 7.31
N PHE A 109 -9.81 13.10 7.27
CA PHE A 109 -10.72 12.63 6.22
C PHE A 109 -12.16 13.13 6.43
N ILE A 110 -12.63 13.21 7.69
CA ILE A 110 -13.94 13.81 8.01
C ILE A 110 -13.97 15.29 7.58
N ALA A 111 -12.88 16.03 7.72
CA ALA A 111 -12.79 17.40 7.21
C ALA A 111 -12.98 17.47 5.68
N GLN A 112 -12.46 16.49 4.92
CA GLN A 112 -12.68 16.40 3.46
C GLN A 112 -14.15 16.12 3.14
N LEU A 113 -14.79 15.18 3.85
CA LEU A 113 -16.21 14.89 3.71
C LEU A 113 -17.07 16.13 3.96
N ASN A 114 -16.79 16.85 5.05
CA ASN A 114 -17.51 18.08 5.42
C ASN A 114 -17.38 19.17 4.36
N ALA A 115 -16.20 19.32 3.74
CA ALA A 115 -15.95 20.30 2.68
C ALA A 115 -16.84 20.10 1.44
N VAL A 116 -17.28 18.85 1.20
CA VAL A 116 -18.21 18.50 0.12
C VAL A 116 -19.61 18.11 0.64
N GLN A 117 -19.96 18.55 1.85
CA GLN A 117 -21.28 18.34 2.48
C GLN A 117 -21.69 16.87 2.61
N ARG A 118 -20.73 15.97 2.82
CA ARG A 118 -20.95 14.55 3.14
C ARG A 118 -20.88 14.33 4.65
N HIS A 119 -21.76 13.48 5.17
CA HIS A 119 -21.83 13.19 6.61
C HIS A 119 -20.81 12.11 7.01
N GLY A 120 -19.70 12.52 7.63
CA GLY A 120 -18.73 11.63 8.25
C GLY A 120 -19.04 11.39 9.73
N ILE A 121 -18.93 10.13 10.18
CA ILE A 121 -19.12 9.72 11.57
C ILE A 121 -17.76 9.33 12.16
N THR A 122 -17.31 10.07 13.17
CA THR A 122 -16.18 9.64 14.00
C THR A 122 -16.52 8.30 14.66
N ASN A 123 -15.64 7.31 14.56
CA ASN A 123 -15.84 6.01 15.18
C ASN A 123 -14.62 5.62 16.03
N ILE A 124 -14.89 5.22 17.26
CA ILE A 124 -13.92 4.64 18.19
C ILE A 124 -14.44 3.28 18.70
N PRO A 125 -13.56 2.38 19.19
CA PRO A 125 -13.99 1.11 19.76
C PRO A 125 -15.11 1.29 20.79
N GLY A 126 -16.24 0.63 20.57
CA GLY A 126 -17.43 0.72 21.43
C GLY A 126 -18.47 1.76 21.01
N THR A 127 -18.27 2.50 19.91
CA THR A 127 -19.29 3.41 19.36
C THR A 127 -20.51 2.63 18.84
N CYS A 128 -21.71 3.11 19.17
CA CYS A 128 -22.98 2.60 18.69
C CYS A 128 -23.59 3.60 17.69
N ILE A 129 -24.04 3.10 16.52
CA ILE A 129 -24.72 3.90 15.49
C ILE A 129 -26.13 3.34 15.30
N THR A 130 -27.14 4.14 15.60
CA THR A 130 -28.56 3.77 15.43
C THR A 130 -29.10 4.38 14.14
N LEU A 131 -29.73 3.54 13.30
CA LEU A 131 -30.31 3.96 12.03
C LEU A 131 -31.83 4.10 12.15
N GLY A 132 -32.32 5.30 11.83
CA GLY A 132 -33.73 5.61 11.63
C GLY A 132 -33.88 6.71 10.58
N ASP A 133 -34.90 7.56 10.76
CA ASP A 133 -35.08 8.78 9.97
C ASP A 133 -33.86 9.71 10.15
N ASN A 134 -33.35 9.78 11.37
CA ASN A 134 -32.07 10.35 11.72
C ASN A 134 -31.04 9.25 12.00
N ILE A 135 -29.75 9.61 11.89
CA ILE A 135 -28.65 8.75 12.32
C ILE A 135 -28.17 9.27 13.67
N GLU A 136 -28.21 8.42 14.69
CA GLU A 136 -27.77 8.76 16.05
C GLU A 136 -26.47 8.02 16.37
N VAL A 137 -25.52 8.73 16.98
CA VAL A 137 -24.20 8.20 17.33
C VAL A 137 -24.00 8.33 18.84
N LEU A 138 -23.65 7.23 19.50
CA LEU A 138 -23.36 7.17 20.92
C LEU A 138 -21.96 6.59 21.13
N HIS A 139 -21.07 7.37 21.74
CA HIS A 139 -19.73 6.92 22.11
C HIS A 139 -19.72 6.29 23.52
N PRO A 140 -18.79 5.36 23.81
CA PRO A 140 -18.68 4.71 25.12
C PRO A 140 -18.06 5.61 26.20
N ILE A 141 -17.56 6.78 25.81
CA ILE A 141 -16.95 7.81 26.67
C ILE A 141 -17.52 9.18 26.28
N ALA A 142 -17.25 10.21 27.07
CA ALA A 142 -17.74 11.56 26.78
C ALA A 142 -17.15 12.08 25.46
N GLU A 143 -17.92 12.91 24.73
CA GLU A 143 -17.48 13.51 23.46
C GLU A 143 -16.14 14.23 23.59
N THR A 144 -15.92 14.94 24.71
CA THR A 144 -14.65 15.63 24.99
C THR A 144 -13.46 14.68 25.02
N ASP A 145 -13.66 13.46 25.53
CA ASP A 145 -12.61 12.44 25.62
C ASP A 145 -12.35 11.81 24.25
N VAL A 146 -13.40 11.64 23.42
CA VAL A 146 -13.25 11.23 22.01
C VAL A 146 -12.42 12.26 21.24
N GLN A 147 -12.72 13.55 21.39
CA GLN A 147 -11.99 14.63 20.72
C GLN A 147 -10.53 14.74 21.22
N ALA A 148 -10.27 14.43 22.49
CA ALA A 148 -8.92 14.45 23.05
C ALA A 148 -7.99 13.40 22.42
N ILE A 149 -8.51 12.25 21.96
CA ILE A 149 -7.72 11.21 21.24
C ILE A 149 -7.01 11.81 20.02
N PHE A 150 -7.62 12.80 19.36
CA PHE A 150 -7.09 13.41 18.13
C PHE A 150 -6.45 14.77 18.37
N SER A 151 -7.02 15.59 19.25
CA SER A 151 -6.52 16.95 19.53
C SER A 151 -5.31 16.96 20.48
N ASP A 152 -5.18 15.96 21.37
CA ASP A 152 -4.02 15.71 22.23
C ASP A 152 -3.45 14.30 21.95
N LYS A 153 -3.29 13.99 20.66
CA LYS A 153 -2.89 12.67 20.16
C LYS A 153 -1.59 12.18 20.75
N GLU A 154 -0.61 13.06 20.97
CA GLU A 154 0.68 12.66 21.54
C GLU A 154 0.51 12.11 22.97
N SER A 155 -0.19 12.83 23.84
CA SER A 155 -0.39 12.41 25.22
C SER A 155 -1.19 11.09 25.29
N TYR A 156 -2.22 10.96 24.44
CA TYR A 156 -2.97 9.71 24.28
C TYR A 156 -2.04 8.53 23.89
N LEU A 157 -1.23 8.70 22.85
CA LEU A 157 -0.34 7.65 22.36
C LEU A 157 0.84 7.36 23.29
N ARG A 158 1.34 8.34 24.04
CA ARG A 158 2.38 8.14 25.07
C ARG A 158 1.86 7.32 26.24
N THR A 159 0.63 7.59 26.68
CA THR A 159 -0.05 6.79 27.71
C THR A 159 -0.21 5.35 27.21
N TYR A 160 -0.73 5.19 25.99
CA TYR A 160 -0.92 3.87 25.41
C TYR A 160 0.41 3.13 25.17
N GLN A 161 1.46 3.84 24.76
CA GLN A 161 2.82 3.30 24.62
C GLN A 161 3.31 2.76 25.96
N ALA A 162 3.17 3.52 27.06
CA ALA A 162 3.63 3.11 28.38
C ALA A 162 3.02 1.76 28.84
N ASP A 163 1.74 1.52 28.53
CA ASP A 163 1.06 0.27 28.84
C ASP A 163 1.67 -0.95 28.11
N TYR A 164 2.30 -0.73 26.95
CA TYR A 164 2.82 -1.79 26.07
C TYR A 164 4.34 -1.87 26.00
N LEU A 165 5.08 -0.90 26.56
CA LEU A 165 6.55 -0.87 26.47
C LEU A 165 7.20 -2.15 26.99
N VAL A 166 6.75 -2.66 28.14
CA VAL A 166 7.30 -3.89 28.71
C VAL A 166 7.09 -5.08 27.77
N TRP A 167 5.87 -5.23 27.24
CA TRP A 167 5.55 -6.28 26.29
C TRP A 167 6.36 -6.16 24.99
N LEU A 168 6.59 -4.94 24.49
CA LEU A 168 7.40 -4.71 23.29
C LEU A 168 8.86 -5.12 23.50
N GLU A 169 9.45 -4.74 24.63
CA GLU A 169 10.84 -5.13 24.94
C GLU A 169 10.96 -6.64 25.13
N GLU A 170 10.02 -7.27 25.84
CA GLU A 170 9.95 -8.73 25.95
C GLU A 170 9.80 -9.39 24.58
N MET A 171 8.93 -8.87 23.70
CA MET A 171 8.73 -9.37 22.34
C MET A 171 10.02 -9.29 21.52
N LYS A 172 10.78 -8.19 21.62
CA LYS A 172 12.09 -8.04 20.95
C LYS A 172 13.12 -9.06 21.43
N THR A 173 13.05 -9.51 22.69
CA THR A 173 13.96 -10.58 23.18
C THR A 173 13.70 -11.94 22.53
N THR A 174 12.52 -12.16 21.93
CA THR A 174 12.17 -13.41 21.25
C THR A 174 12.70 -13.49 19.81
N TRP A 175 13.26 -12.39 19.29
CA TRP A 175 13.87 -12.40 17.96
C TRP A 175 15.05 -13.38 17.92
N SER A 176 15.17 -14.07 16.79
CA SER A 176 16.25 -15.02 16.55
C SER A 176 17.60 -14.30 16.63
N GLN A 177 18.56 -14.95 17.28
CA GLN A 177 19.94 -14.45 17.38
C GLN A 177 20.65 -14.59 16.03
N GLU A 178 21.71 -13.81 15.86
CA GLU A 178 22.54 -13.84 14.66
C GLU A 178 23.22 -15.20 14.52
N SER A 179 23.19 -15.77 13.31
CA SER A 179 23.79 -17.05 12.97
C SER A 179 24.86 -16.87 11.88
N PRO A 180 25.98 -17.61 11.92
CA PRO A 180 26.94 -17.63 10.82
C PRO A 180 26.36 -18.22 9.52
N ASP A 181 25.24 -18.95 9.61
CA ASP A 181 24.71 -19.76 8.50
C ASP A 181 23.63 -19.06 7.65
N LEU A 182 23.22 -17.83 7.98
CA LEU A 182 22.09 -17.17 7.30
C LEU A 182 22.25 -17.15 5.78
N LEU A 183 23.42 -16.78 5.28
CA LEU A 183 23.68 -16.75 3.84
C LEU A 183 23.48 -18.13 3.21
N THR A 184 24.05 -19.17 3.83
CA THR A 184 23.93 -20.54 3.35
C THR A 184 22.47 -20.99 3.35
N THR A 185 21.72 -20.68 4.42
CA THR A 185 20.29 -20.97 4.54
C THR A 185 19.47 -20.27 3.46
N LEU A 186 19.68 -18.97 3.27
CA LEU A 186 19.02 -18.19 2.22
C LEU A 186 19.36 -18.70 0.83
N LYS A 187 20.62 -19.07 0.57
CA LYS A 187 21.06 -19.64 -0.70
C LYS A 187 20.34 -20.95 -1.01
N LEU A 188 20.33 -21.89 -0.05
CA LEU A 188 19.64 -23.17 -0.20
C LEU A 188 18.13 -23.02 -0.38
N TRP A 189 17.54 -21.99 0.22
CA TRP A 189 16.11 -21.71 0.11
C TRP A 189 15.75 -20.99 -1.19
N TRP A 190 16.45 -19.91 -1.55
CA TRP A 190 16.03 -18.98 -2.59
C TRP A 190 16.54 -19.34 -3.98
N GLU A 191 17.72 -19.94 -4.13
CA GLU A 191 18.23 -20.29 -5.48
C GLU A 191 17.33 -21.28 -6.22
N PRO A 192 16.75 -22.32 -5.59
CA PRO A 192 15.75 -23.17 -6.26
C PRO A 192 14.50 -22.38 -6.71
N LEU A 193 14.06 -21.39 -5.92
CA LEU A 193 12.93 -20.53 -6.26
C LEU A 193 13.26 -19.57 -7.41
N LEU A 194 14.46 -19.01 -7.43
CA LEU A 194 14.98 -18.19 -8.51
C LEU A 194 15.10 -19.01 -9.81
N ALA A 195 15.62 -20.24 -9.72
CA ALA A 195 15.75 -21.13 -10.87
C ALA A 195 14.41 -21.44 -11.55
N MET A 196 13.33 -21.61 -10.78
CA MET A 196 11.98 -21.86 -11.33
C MET A 196 11.25 -20.60 -11.81
N ALA A 197 11.79 -19.40 -11.60
CA ALA A 197 11.10 -18.13 -11.87
C ALA A 197 11.85 -17.20 -12.86
N PRO A 198 12.16 -17.66 -14.10
CA PRO A 198 12.92 -16.87 -15.06
C PRO A 198 12.20 -15.59 -15.53
N ALA A 199 10.88 -15.58 -15.66
CA ALA A 199 10.13 -14.38 -16.02
C ALA A 199 10.13 -13.36 -14.88
N LEU A 200 9.92 -13.81 -13.64
CA LEU A 200 10.05 -12.94 -12.47
C LEU A 200 11.43 -12.28 -12.41
N ARG A 201 12.50 -13.08 -12.56
CA ARG A 201 13.89 -12.59 -12.56
C ARG A 201 14.15 -11.55 -13.65
N ARG A 202 13.63 -11.79 -14.86
CA ARG A 202 13.67 -10.83 -15.97
C ARG A 202 12.95 -9.52 -15.62
N GLY A 203 11.80 -9.61 -14.97
CA GLY A 203 11.01 -8.44 -14.54
C GLY A 203 11.69 -7.63 -13.43
N VAL A 204 12.46 -8.28 -12.54
CA VAL A 204 13.31 -7.54 -11.60
C VAL A 204 14.46 -6.85 -12.32
N GLY A 205 15.15 -7.57 -13.22
CA GLY A 205 16.10 -7.00 -14.17
C GLY A 205 17.43 -6.49 -13.59
N ALA A 206 17.60 -6.45 -12.27
CA ALA A 206 18.81 -5.99 -11.59
C ALA A 206 19.08 -6.79 -10.32
N ALA A 207 20.31 -6.72 -9.81
CA ALA A 207 20.64 -7.27 -8.51
C ALA A 207 20.01 -6.45 -7.36
N CYS A 208 19.76 -7.12 -6.24
CA CYS A 208 19.27 -6.52 -5.00
C CYS A 208 20.26 -6.77 -3.87
N LEU A 209 20.73 -5.70 -3.24
CA LEU A 209 21.54 -5.78 -2.03
C LEU A 209 20.64 -5.89 -0.79
N LEU A 210 20.74 -6.98 -0.04
CA LEU A 210 20.15 -7.14 1.28
C LEU A 210 21.26 -6.91 2.33
N ARG A 211 21.19 -5.80 3.06
CA ARG A 211 22.02 -5.53 4.24
C ARG A 211 21.29 -6.01 5.49
N ALA A 212 21.68 -7.17 6.01
CA ALA A 212 21.15 -7.74 7.24
C ALA A 212 22.14 -7.47 8.38
N GLY A 213 22.05 -6.27 8.97
CA GLY A 213 23.09 -5.78 9.89
C GLY A 213 24.44 -5.61 9.19
N ASP A 214 25.45 -6.30 9.69
CA ASP A 214 26.82 -6.32 9.14
C ASP A 214 27.01 -7.28 7.96
N LEU A 215 26.05 -8.18 7.71
CA LEU A 215 26.11 -9.10 6.56
C LEU A 215 25.45 -8.47 5.33
N GLU A 216 26.26 -8.27 4.30
CA GLU A 216 25.81 -7.82 2.99
C GLU A 216 25.65 -9.01 2.03
N ILE A 217 24.42 -9.25 1.58
CA ILE A 217 24.05 -10.35 0.69
C ILE A 217 23.57 -9.77 -0.64
N LEU A 218 24.11 -10.27 -1.75
CA LEU A 218 23.62 -9.93 -3.08
C LEU A 218 22.68 -11.02 -3.59
N ILE A 219 21.47 -10.60 -3.97
CA ILE A 219 20.50 -11.40 -4.72
C ILE A 219 20.62 -10.99 -6.18
N ASP A 220 21.34 -11.78 -6.97
CA ASP A 220 21.54 -11.56 -8.40
C ASP A 220 20.38 -12.17 -9.18
N PHE A 221 19.30 -11.41 -9.33
CA PHE A 221 18.13 -11.86 -10.07
C PHE A 221 18.45 -12.28 -11.51
N PRO A 222 19.22 -11.52 -12.32
CA PRO A 222 19.60 -11.95 -13.67
C PRO A 222 20.20 -13.36 -13.73
N ASN A 223 21.12 -13.69 -12.82
CA ASN A 223 21.78 -15.00 -12.79
C ASN A 223 21.06 -16.05 -11.92
N GLY A 224 20.15 -15.63 -11.04
CA GLY A 224 19.43 -16.51 -10.12
C GLY A 224 20.29 -16.99 -8.95
N GLU A 225 21.24 -16.16 -8.51
CA GLU A 225 22.23 -16.52 -7.48
C GLU A 225 22.08 -15.68 -6.21
N VAL A 226 22.42 -16.27 -5.07
CA VAL A 226 22.55 -15.61 -3.77
C VAL A 226 23.98 -15.83 -3.25
N ARG A 227 24.68 -14.73 -2.94
CA ARG A 227 26.11 -14.75 -2.59
C ARG A 227 26.50 -13.55 -1.70
N PRO A 228 27.70 -13.55 -1.09
CA PRO A 228 28.21 -12.37 -0.40
C PRO A 228 28.30 -11.19 -1.38
N PHE A 229 27.96 -9.99 -0.92
CA PHE A 229 28.17 -8.78 -1.69
C PHE A 229 29.66 -8.49 -1.84
N ASN A 230 30.09 -8.16 -3.06
CA ASN A 230 31.47 -7.88 -3.42
C ASN A 230 31.57 -6.57 -4.21
N ASN A 231 30.86 -5.54 -3.75
CA ASN A 231 30.82 -4.21 -4.38
C ASN A 231 30.31 -4.19 -5.83
N GLU A 232 29.47 -5.15 -6.22
CA GLU A 232 28.83 -5.15 -7.53
C GLU A 232 27.75 -4.05 -7.66
N ALA A 233 27.36 -3.73 -8.89
CA ALA A 233 26.23 -2.84 -9.13
C ALA A 233 24.91 -3.52 -8.75
N TYR A 234 24.02 -2.77 -8.11
CA TYR A 234 22.66 -3.21 -7.74
C TYR A 234 21.63 -2.13 -8.08
N GLY A 235 20.42 -2.55 -8.45
CA GLY A 235 19.29 -1.64 -8.72
C GLY A 235 18.40 -1.41 -7.50
N PHE A 236 18.54 -2.25 -6.48
CA PHE A 236 17.71 -2.24 -5.27
C PHE A 236 18.55 -2.49 -4.04
N ARG A 237 18.16 -1.89 -2.91
CA ARG A 237 18.75 -2.17 -1.60
C ARG A 237 17.66 -2.26 -0.55
N PHE A 238 17.79 -3.21 0.36
CA PHE A 238 17.04 -3.31 1.61
C PHE A 238 18.02 -3.36 2.78
N GLU A 239 17.79 -2.54 3.82
CA GLU A 239 18.56 -2.57 5.06
C GLU A 239 17.64 -2.94 6.22
N ILE A 240 17.99 -4.01 6.93
CA ILE A 240 17.13 -4.65 7.93
C ILE A 240 17.98 -5.07 9.14
N ASP A 241 17.44 -4.93 10.36
CA ASP A 241 18.05 -5.51 11.57
C ASP A 241 18.26 -7.02 11.34
N ARG A 242 19.47 -7.49 11.62
CA ARG A 242 19.87 -8.88 11.40
C ARG A 242 18.93 -9.86 12.10
N ARG A 243 18.52 -9.58 13.34
CA ARG A 243 17.66 -10.45 14.14
C ARG A 243 16.27 -10.61 13.52
N LEU A 244 15.76 -9.58 12.84
CA LEU A 244 14.48 -9.68 12.11
C LEU A 244 14.60 -10.61 10.90
N VAL A 245 15.69 -10.50 10.14
CA VAL A 245 15.96 -11.40 9.00
C VAL A 245 16.11 -12.84 9.48
N GLU A 246 16.91 -13.07 10.53
CA GLU A 246 17.06 -14.39 11.15
C GLU A 246 15.72 -14.95 11.64
N THR A 247 14.85 -14.10 12.20
CA THR A 247 13.54 -14.51 12.70
C THR A 247 12.62 -14.97 11.57
N VAL A 248 12.52 -14.23 10.47
CA VAL A 248 11.65 -14.63 9.36
C VAL A 248 12.22 -15.84 8.61
N VAL A 249 13.54 -16.01 8.59
CA VAL A 249 14.19 -17.21 8.04
C VAL A 249 13.97 -18.43 8.93
N SER A 250 14.14 -18.31 10.25
CA SER A 250 13.93 -19.42 11.19
C SER A 250 12.48 -19.92 11.22
N GLN A 251 11.53 -19.00 10.98
CA GLN A 251 10.12 -19.32 10.83
C GLN A 251 9.73 -19.85 9.44
N ASN A 252 10.68 -19.91 8.50
CA ASN A 252 10.43 -20.25 7.09
C ASN A 252 9.28 -19.41 6.49
N ALA A 253 9.29 -18.10 6.78
CA ALA A 253 8.23 -17.19 6.41
C ALA A 253 8.17 -16.99 4.89
N ALA A 254 7.20 -17.64 4.23
CA ALA A 254 7.07 -17.60 2.78
C ALA A 254 6.60 -16.23 2.22
N ASP A 255 6.24 -15.27 3.07
CA ASP A 255 5.70 -13.96 2.70
C ASP A 255 6.33 -12.86 3.56
N TRP A 256 7.44 -12.29 3.10
CA TRP A 256 8.12 -11.20 3.81
C TRP A 256 7.39 -9.87 3.70
N SER A 257 6.48 -9.71 2.72
CA SER A 257 5.62 -8.53 2.69
C SER A 257 4.77 -8.45 3.96
N ASP A 258 4.12 -9.56 4.32
CA ASP A 258 3.32 -9.68 5.54
C ASP A 258 4.18 -9.77 6.81
N LYS A 259 5.20 -10.63 6.80
CA LYS A 259 5.98 -10.97 8.00
C LYS A 259 7.10 -10.01 8.36
N LEU A 260 7.49 -9.11 7.45
CA LEU A 260 8.62 -8.20 7.67
C LEU A 260 8.31 -6.78 7.20
N PHE A 261 7.96 -6.56 5.94
CA PHE A 261 7.88 -5.20 5.39
C PHE A 261 6.72 -4.37 5.95
N LEU A 262 5.58 -4.99 6.28
CA LEU A 262 4.50 -4.28 6.98
C LEU A 262 4.85 -3.83 8.40
N SER A 263 5.97 -4.30 8.99
CA SER A 263 6.46 -3.79 10.28
C SER A 263 7.09 -2.40 10.18
N LEU A 264 7.40 -1.91 8.97
CA LEU A 264 8.17 -0.68 8.71
C LEU A 264 9.60 -0.66 9.26
N ARG A 265 10.12 -1.79 9.77
CA ARG A 265 11.48 -1.89 10.35
C ARG A 265 12.55 -2.21 9.31
N PHE A 266 12.55 -1.47 8.22
CA PHE A 266 13.57 -1.58 7.19
C PHE A 266 13.75 -0.25 6.48
N LYS A 267 14.89 -0.10 5.81
CA LYS A 267 15.12 0.95 4.82
C LYS A 267 15.22 0.35 3.44
N ALA A 268 14.82 1.12 2.43
CA ALA A 268 14.87 0.70 1.04
C ALA A 268 15.49 1.78 0.17
N TRP A 269 16.15 1.36 -0.91
CA TRP A 269 16.61 2.25 -1.96
C TRP A 269 16.42 1.57 -3.32
N ARG A 270 16.19 2.37 -4.36
CA ARG A 270 16.13 1.89 -5.74
C ARG A 270 16.72 2.92 -6.70
N SER A 271 17.32 2.45 -7.78
CA SER A 271 17.90 3.31 -8.82
C SER A 271 16.87 3.87 -9.80
N GLY A 272 15.67 3.29 -9.86
CA GLY A 272 14.66 3.61 -10.88
C GLY A 272 13.23 3.67 -10.34
N SER A 273 12.26 3.43 -11.23
CA SER A 273 10.83 3.43 -10.91
C SER A 273 10.45 2.30 -9.95
N TYR A 274 9.20 2.29 -9.52
CA TYR A 274 8.65 1.16 -8.79
C TYR A 274 8.77 -0.12 -9.62
N ASN A 275 9.31 -1.17 -9.02
CA ASN A 275 9.38 -2.52 -9.59
C ASN A 275 8.52 -3.43 -8.73
N GLU A 276 7.45 -3.99 -9.28
CA GLU A 276 6.58 -4.89 -8.51
C GLU A 276 7.13 -6.32 -8.42
N PHE A 277 7.98 -6.74 -9.36
CA PHE A 277 8.52 -8.09 -9.40
C PHE A 277 9.38 -8.38 -8.17
N ILE A 278 10.17 -7.41 -7.71
CA ILE A 278 10.98 -7.59 -6.50
C ILE A 278 10.12 -7.84 -5.26
N TYR A 279 8.99 -7.14 -5.13
CA TYR A 279 8.05 -7.39 -4.02
C TYR A 279 7.29 -8.70 -4.18
N ASN A 280 6.96 -9.09 -5.41
CA ASN A 280 6.34 -10.39 -5.67
C ASN A 280 7.30 -11.54 -5.33
N PHE A 281 8.61 -11.39 -5.53
CA PHE A 281 9.61 -12.36 -5.05
C PHE A 281 9.53 -12.51 -3.52
N PHE A 282 9.65 -11.41 -2.77
CA PHE A 282 9.61 -11.44 -1.30
C PHE A 282 8.26 -11.90 -0.72
N LYS A 283 7.15 -11.78 -1.47
CA LYS A 283 5.83 -12.30 -1.09
C LYS A 283 5.68 -13.82 -1.32
N SER A 284 6.59 -14.42 -2.08
CA SER A 284 6.40 -15.74 -2.69
C SER A 284 7.56 -16.71 -2.46
N LEU A 285 8.10 -16.74 -1.24
CA LEU A 285 9.26 -17.55 -0.87
C LEU A 285 8.89 -19.02 -0.56
N SER A 286 7.98 -19.61 -1.35
CA SER A 286 7.68 -21.05 -1.35
C SER A 286 7.42 -21.54 -2.76
N VAL A 287 7.57 -22.83 -3.02
CA VAL A 287 7.38 -23.42 -4.37
C VAL A 287 6.01 -23.07 -4.94
N GLU A 288 4.94 -23.28 -4.16
CA GLU A 288 3.56 -23.03 -4.60
C GLU A 288 3.30 -21.55 -4.90
N ARG A 289 3.82 -20.63 -4.07
CA ARG A 289 3.67 -19.20 -4.29
C ARG A 289 4.52 -18.74 -5.48
N MET A 290 5.74 -19.22 -5.59
CA MET A 290 6.66 -18.87 -6.67
C MET A 290 6.15 -19.32 -8.03
N GLN A 291 5.55 -20.51 -8.14
CA GLN A 291 4.89 -20.98 -9.36
C GLN A 291 3.77 -20.03 -9.82
N ARG A 292 2.94 -19.56 -8.89
CA ARG A 292 1.88 -18.58 -9.19
C ARG A 292 2.48 -17.24 -9.62
N THR A 293 3.49 -16.76 -8.90
CA THR A 293 4.19 -15.51 -9.22
C THR A 293 4.90 -15.55 -10.57
N GLU A 294 5.53 -16.66 -10.93
CA GLU A 294 6.13 -16.84 -12.25
C GLU A 294 5.06 -16.85 -13.36
N ALA A 295 3.95 -17.55 -13.15
CA ALA A 295 2.84 -17.56 -14.10
C ALA A 295 2.23 -16.16 -14.29
N GLU A 296 2.11 -15.37 -13.21
CA GLU A 296 1.68 -13.98 -13.27
C GLU A 296 2.71 -13.09 -13.99
N ALA A 297 4.00 -13.29 -13.75
CA ALA A 297 5.07 -12.56 -14.44
C ALA A 297 5.07 -12.86 -15.94
N LEU A 298 4.93 -14.12 -16.34
CA LEU A 298 4.78 -14.53 -17.74
C LEU A 298 3.61 -13.82 -18.43
N LYS A 299 2.44 -13.79 -17.76
CA LYS A 299 1.26 -13.09 -18.28
C LYS A 299 1.51 -11.62 -18.58
N LYS A 300 2.34 -10.94 -17.78
CA LYS A 300 2.68 -9.52 -17.99
C LYS A 300 3.57 -9.29 -19.21
N PHE A 301 4.38 -10.28 -19.59
CA PHE A 301 5.17 -10.21 -20.82
C PHE A 301 4.40 -10.65 -22.07
N MET A 302 3.22 -11.24 -21.91
CA MET A 302 2.34 -11.56 -23.03
C MET A 302 1.64 -10.30 -23.55
N ARG A 303 1.26 -10.31 -24.83
CA ARG A 303 0.46 -9.22 -25.40
C ARG A 303 -0.87 -9.12 -24.64
N PRO A 304 -1.28 -7.92 -24.20
CA PRO A 304 -2.56 -7.76 -23.53
C PRO A 304 -3.71 -8.10 -24.49
N GLU A 305 -4.67 -8.89 -24.00
CA GLU A 305 -5.95 -9.10 -24.67
C GLU A 305 -6.64 -7.74 -24.93
N PRO A 306 -7.45 -7.60 -26.00
CA PRO A 306 -8.23 -6.38 -26.21
C PRO A 306 -9.13 -6.10 -25.02
N SER A 307 -8.98 -4.92 -24.41
CA SER A 307 -9.92 -4.41 -23.41
C SER A 307 -11.10 -3.72 -24.10
N GLU A 308 -12.26 -3.68 -23.43
CA GLU A 308 -13.30 -2.69 -23.73
C GLU A 308 -12.68 -1.28 -23.70
N GLU A 309 -13.17 -0.38 -24.53
CA GLU A 309 -12.70 1.00 -24.62
C GLU A 309 -13.77 1.98 -24.15
N ILE A 310 -13.34 3.06 -23.52
CA ILE A 310 -14.19 4.16 -23.04
C ILE A 310 -13.62 5.50 -23.52
N THR A 311 -14.46 6.54 -23.54
CA THR A 311 -14.02 7.91 -23.82
C THR A 311 -13.82 8.67 -22.52
N ILE A 312 -12.63 9.24 -22.32
CA ILE A 312 -12.29 10.15 -21.22
C ILE A 312 -11.75 11.43 -21.86
N GLY A 313 -12.50 12.52 -21.72
CA GLY A 313 -12.21 13.78 -22.41
C GLY A 313 -12.12 13.60 -23.93
N ASP A 314 -11.01 14.04 -24.51
CA ASP A 314 -10.74 13.96 -25.95
C ASP A 314 -10.05 12.64 -26.37
N TYR A 315 -9.99 11.64 -25.48
CA TYR A 315 -9.27 10.39 -25.71
C TYR A 315 -10.17 9.17 -25.57
N THR A 316 -9.96 8.18 -26.44
CA THR A 316 -10.45 6.81 -26.28
C THR A 316 -9.34 5.97 -25.65
N VAL A 317 -9.63 5.35 -24.50
CA VAL A 317 -8.67 4.56 -23.72
C VAL A 317 -9.23 3.18 -23.40
N GLU A 318 -8.35 2.22 -23.09
CA GLU A 318 -8.79 0.95 -22.49
C GLU A 318 -9.53 1.21 -21.18
N ARG A 319 -10.70 0.61 -20.99
CA ARG A 319 -11.53 0.74 -19.79
C ARG A 319 -10.81 0.25 -18.54
N PHE A 320 -10.05 -0.85 -18.64
CA PHE A 320 -9.42 -1.45 -17.48
C PHE A 320 -7.94 -1.11 -17.39
N CYS A 321 -7.55 -0.51 -16.26
CA CYS A 321 -6.16 -0.14 -15.99
C CYS A 321 -5.23 -1.36 -16.12
N PRO A 322 -4.14 -1.27 -16.91
CA PRO A 322 -3.26 -2.39 -17.16
C PRO A 322 -2.53 -2.87 -15.89
N HIS A 323 -2.53 -2.09 -14.80
CA HIS A 323 -1.97 -2.49 -13.50
C HIS A 323 -2.72 -3.67 -12.84
N ARG A 324 -3.99 -3.45 -12.47
CA ARG A 324 -4.83 -4.41 -11.72
C ARG A 324 -6.31 -4.27 -12.07
N GLN A 325 -6.60 -3.99 -13.34
CA GLN A 325 -7.96 -4.00 -13.89
C GLN A 325 -8.96 -3.07 -13.17
N ALA A 326 -8.46 -1.94 -12.64
CA ALA A 326 -9.33 -0.89 -12.14
C ALA A 326 -10.14 -0.32 -13.31
N ASP A 327 -11.46 -0.18 -13.17
CA ASP A 327 -12.30 0.47 -14.17
C ASP A 327 -11.98 1.98 -14.21
N LEU A 328 -11.31 2.43 -15.27
CA LEU A 328 -10.92 3.82 -15.49
C LEU A 328 -12.14 4.72 -15.78
N GLY A 329 -13.30 4.17 -16.12
CA GLY A 329 -14.54 4.94 -16.18
C GLY A 329 -15.02 5.40 -14.80
N VAL A 330 -14.60 4.70 -13.75
CA VAL A 330 -14.93 5.02 -12.35
C VAL A 330 -13.76 5.70 -11.65
N PHE A 331 -12.55 5.15 -11.83
CA PHE A 331 -11.36 5.55 -11.09
C PHE A 331 -10.38 6.39 -11.90
N GLY A 332 -10.67 6.69 -13.17
CA GLY A 332 -9.83 7.52 -14.02
C GLY A 332 -10.07 9.01 -13.78
N GLU A 333 -8.99 9.76 -13.60
CA GLU A 333 -9.02 11.22 -13.48
C GLU A 333 -8.03 11.82 -14.46
N GLN A 334 -8.54 12.65 -15.37
CA GLN A 334 -7.74 13.32 -16.38
C GLN A 334 -7.35 14.73 -15.92
N ASP A 335 -6.06 15.03 -15.97
CA ASP A 335 -5.50 16.37 -15.86
C ASP A 335 -4.60 16.65 -17.07
N GLY A 336 -5.07 17.51 -17.98
CA GLY A 336 -4.42 17.74 -19.27
C GLY A 336 -4.27 16.44 -20.07
N THR A 337 -3.02 16.07 -20.37
CA THR A 337 -2.67 14.82 -21.06
C THR A 337 -2.35 13.67 -20.10
N THR A 338 -2.54 13.83 -18.78
CA THR A 338 -2.25 12.77 -17.81
C THR A 338 -3.54 12.13 -17.31
N LEU A 339 -3.67 10.81 -17.45
CA LEU A 339 -4.73 10.03 -16.82
C LEU A 339 -4.21 9.33 -15.57
N THR A 340 -4.83 9.58 -14.43
CA THR A 340 -4.52 8.94 -13.14
C THR A 340 -5.57 7.90 -12.79
N CYS A 341 -5.15 6.64 -12.61
CA CYS A 341 -5.94 5.59 -11.98
C CYS A 341 -5.95 5.79 -10.47
N THR A 342 -6.93 6.50 -9.93
CA THR A 342 -7.06 6.83 -8.49
C THR A 342 -7.10 5.59 -7.58
N LEU A 343 -7.53 4.42 -8.07
CA LEU A 343 -7.56 3.19 -7.26
C LEU A 343 -6.15 2.74 -6.79
N HIS A 344 -5.14 2.93 -7.64
CA HIS A 344 -3.78 2.45 -7.40
C HIS A 344 -2.71 3.55 -7.48
N GLY A 345 -3.08 4.76 -7.91
CA GLY A 345 -2.18 5.90 -8.10
C GLY A 345 -1.31 5.83 -9.35
N TRP A 346 -1.63 4.96 -10.31
CA TRP A 346 -0.87 4.83 -11.56
C TRP A 346 -1.24 5.94 -12.53
N LYS A 347 -0.23 6.59 -13.10
CA LYS A 347 -0.38 7.69 -14.07
C LYS A 347 0.04 7.26 -15.46
N PHE A 348 -0.70 7.70 -16.47
CA PHE A 348 -0.45 7.41 -17.88
C PHE A 348 -0.48 8.71 -18.68
N ASP A 349 0.45 8.85 -19.62
CA ASP A 349 0.40 9.92 -20.62
C ASP A 349 -0.57 9.53 -21.74
N LEU A 350 -1.55 10.38 -22.02
CA LEU A 350 -2.63 10.15 -23.00
C LEU A 350 -2.18 10.41 -24.45
N GLU A 351 -1.04 11.07 -24.68
CA GLU A 351 -0.49 11.21 -26.04
C GLU A 351 0.23 9.94 -26.49
N SER A 352 0.99 9.31 -25.59
CA SER A 352 1.83 8.15 -25.91
C SER A 352 1.30 6.81 -25.38
N GLY A 353 0.45 6.84 -24.36
CA GLY A 353 0.02 5.66 -23.60
C GLY A 353 1.04 5.17 -22.57
N GLU A 354 2.20 5.82 -22.44
CA GLU A 354 3.26 5.40 -21.51
C GLU A 354 2.82 5.54 -20.05
N CYS A 355 3.20 4.58 -19.20
CA CYS A 355 3.02 4.74 -17.77
C CYS A 355 4.11 5.63 -17.18
N LEU A 356 3.67 6.69 -16.50
CA LEU A 356 4.55 7.66 -15.83
C LEU A 356 4.97 7.21 -14.42
N THR A 357 4.46 6.06 -13.95
CA THR A 357 4.70 5.52 -12.59
C THR A 357 5.65 4.32 -12.58
N ALA A 358 5.67 3.53 -13.65
CA ALA A 358 6.52 2.36 -13.82
C ALA A 358 6.79 2.10 -15.32
N ASP A 359 7.96 1.53 -15.63
CA ASP A 359 8.43 1.39 -17.01
C ASP A 359 7.83 0.19 -17.78
N ASP A 360 7.05 -0.67 -17.11
CA ASP A 360 6.66 -1.98 -17.63
C ASP A 360 5.20 -2.07 -18.12
N ARG A 361 4.46 -0.95 -18.13
CA ARG A 361 3.05 -0.95 -18.53
C ARG A 361 2.71 0.21 -19.47
N LYS A 362 1.85 -0.07 -20.44
CA LYS A 362 1.24 0.95 -21.32
C LYS A 362 -0.26 0.82 -21.31
N LEU A 363 -0.94 1.96 -21.39
CA LEU A 363 -2.37 2.05 -21.64
C LEU A 363 -2.54 2.30 -23.14
N ARG A 364 -3.38 1.53 -23.83
CA ARG A 364 -3.71 1.90 -25.21
C ARG A 364 -4.63 3.11 -25.20
N VAL A 365 -4.21 4.15 -25.93
CA VAL A 365 -4.89 5.43 -26.03
C VAL A 365 -4.88 5.86 -27.49
N ARG A 366 -5.97 6.49 -27.93
CA ARG A 366 -6.02 7.28 -29.16
C ARG A 366 -6.88 8.51 -28.94
N ARG A 367 -6.71 9.55 -29.76
CA ARG A 367 -7.63 10.70 -29.74
C ARG A 367 -9.01 10.23 -30.19
N ALA A 368 -10.06 10.70 -29.51
CA ALA A 368 -11.45 10.38 -29.82
C ALA A 368 -11.90 10.95 -31.19
N SER A 369 -11.03 11.71 -31.85
CA SER A 369 -11.23 12.34 -33.15
C SER A 369 -10.11 11.99 -34.15
N GLU A 370 -9.91 10.71 -34.41
CA GLU A 370 -9.48 10.27 -35.74
C GLU A 370 -10.58 9.38 -36.33
N PRO A 371 -11.34 9.84 -37.34
CA PRO A 371 -12.19 8.95 -38.11
C PRO A 371 -11.30 7.97 -38.88
N ILE A 372 -11.73 6.70 -38.93
CA ILE A 372 -11.13 5.63 -39.73
C ILE A 372 -10.94 6.06 -41.19
#